data_AF-A0A2J4PAX1-F1
#
_entry.id   AF-A0A2J4PAX1-F1
#
_cell.length_a   1.000
_cell.length_b   1.000
_cell.length_c   1.000
_cell.angle_alpha   90.00
_cell.angle_beta   90.00
_cell.angle_gamma   90.00
#
_symmetry.space_group_name_H-M   'P 1'
#
loop_
_entity.id
_entity.type
_entity.pdbx_description
1 polymer ?
#
loop_
_entity_poly.entity_id
_entity_poly.type
_entity_poly.pdbx_seq_one_letter_code
_entity_poly.pdbx_strand_id
1 'polypeptide(L)'
;VYNLPVLTPPRWVRSRTTPIALENLLYYLLQLLNHPAREHRVFEAAGPEILSYQQQFIRFMAVSGKRRPLIPIPFPTRWISVWFLNIITSVPPTTAKALIQGLKHDLIADDRALRALIPQSLIAFDEAVRLTLKEEEQLVNSSDWGYDAQAFARWRPEYGYYPKQAGCTVNTSASLAALWQVVNQIGGKEGYFFGNVLWKTRGAMDLLVGHRLAKGRPEKAYLQTGDAVDSWKVIIVEPEKQLTLLFGMKAPGLGRLSFT
;
A
#
# COMPACT_ATOMS: atom_id res chain seq x y z
N VAL A 1 1.84 -2.64 11.26
CA VAL A 1 2.05 -3.82 12.13
C VAL A 1 3.43 -4.43 11.93
N TYR A 2 3.85 -4.68 10.69
CA TYR A 2 5.18 -5.21 10.33
C TYR A 2 6.38 -4.58 11.08
N ASN A 3 6.32 -3.25 11.28
CA ASN A 3 7.40 -2.45 11.86
C ASN A 3 7.22 -2.09 13.35
N LEU A 4 6.18 -2.60 14.03
CA LEU A 4 6.03 -2.38 15.47
C LEU A 4 6.86 -3.43 16.23
N PRO A 5 7.79 -3.02 17.12
CA PRO A 5 8.66 -3.97 17.83
C PRO A 5 7.90 -4.80 18.87
N VAL A 6 6.83 -4.23 19.45
CA VAL A 6 5.94 -4.90 20.42
C VAL A 6 4.50 -4.64 19.99
N LEU A 7 3.67 -5.68 20.03
CA LEU A 7 2.24 -5.56 19.79
C LEU A 7 1.50 -5.58 21.12
N THR A 8 0.75 -4.53 21.39
CA THR A 8 0.00 -4.35 22.63
C THR A 8 -1.51 -4.36 22.35
N PRO A 9 -2.06 -5.48 21.88
CA PRO A 9 -3.41 -5.49 21.38
C PRO A 9 -4.42 -5.19 22.50
N PRO A 10 -5.36 -4.27 22.26
CA PRO A 10 -6.48 -4.01 23.16
C PRO A 10 -7.44 -5.21 23.23
N ARG A 11 -8.25 -5.29 24.29
CA ARG A 11 -9.16 -6.43 24.55
C ARG A 11 -10.10 -6.80 23.39
N TRP A 12 -10.47 -5.86 22.52
CA TRP A 12 -11.37 -6.10 21.39
C TRP A 12 -10.78 -7.01 20.31
N VAL A 13 -9.46 -7.26 20.28
CA VAL A 13 -8.89 -8.24 19.33
C VAL A 13 -9.38 -9.67 19.56
N ARG A 14 -10.10 -9.92 20.66
CA ARG A 14 -10.70 -11.21 21.00
C ARG A 14 -12.01 -11.48 20.27
N SER A 15 -12.63 -10.45 19.70
CA SER A 15 -13.82 -10.60 18.88
C SER A 15 -13.53 -11.46 17.65
N ARG A 16 -14.50 -12.31 17.30
CA ARG A 16 -14.38 -13.36 16.28
C ARG A 16 -14.99 -12.93 14.97
N THR A 17 -14.44 -13.42 13.88
CA THR A 17 -15.01 -13.28 12.55
C THR A 17 -14.73 -14.53 11.71
N THR A 18 -15.35 -14.61 10.55
CA THR A 18 -15.19 -15.68 9.56
C THR A 18 -14.47 -15.14 8.32
N PRO A 19 -13.14 -14.95 8.37
CA PRO A 19 -12.40 -14.33 7.27
C PRO A 19 -12.50 -15.17 6.00
N ILE A 20 -12.83 -14.55 4.87
CA ILE A 20 -12.94 -15.18 3.55
C ILE A 20 -11.80 -14.69 2.65
N ALA A 21 -11.19 -15.61 1.90
CA ALA A 21 -10.20 -15.26 0.88
C ALA A 21 -10.85 -14.44 -0.25
N LEU A 22 -10.12 -13.49 -0.81
CA LEU A 22 -10.65 -12.58 -1.84
C LEU A 22 -11.10 -13.35 -3.08
N GLU A 23 -10.35 -14.38 -3.47
CA GLU A 23 -10.62 -15.25 -4.61
C GLU A 23 -11.95 -15.98 -4.46
N ASN A 24 -12.23 -16.52 -3.27
CA ASN A 24 -13.50 -17.18 -2.99
C ASN A 24 -14.68 -16.19 -3.00
N LEU A 25 -14.48 -14.98 -2.48
CA LEU A 25 -15.51 -13.93 -2.51
C LEU A 25 -15.81 -13.48 -3.93
N LEU A 26 -14.79 -13.26 -4.76
CA LEU A 26 -14.95 -12.91 -6.17
C LEU A 26 -15.64 -14.03 -6.95
N TYR A 27 -15.33 -15.29 -6.67
CA TYR A 27 -16.02 -16.43 -7.27
C TYR A 27 -17.52 -16.40 -6.96
N TYR A 28 -17.92 -16.16 -5.70
CA TYR A 28 -19.34 -16.00 -5.36
C TYR A 28 -20.00 -14.87 -6.16
N LEU A 29 -19.37 -13.69 -6.23
CA LEU A 29 -19.91 -12.53 -6.94
C LEU A 29 -20.11 -12.80 -8.43
N LEU A 30 -19.15 -13.46 -9.08
CA LEU A 30 -19.26 -13.83 -10.49
C LEU A 30 -20.32 -14.90 -10.72
N GLN A 31 -20.38 -15.92 -9.88
CA GLN A 31 -21.36 -17.00 -10.03
C GLN A 31 -22.79 -16.53 -9.77
N LEU A 32 -23.01 -15.55 -8.90
CA LEU A 32 -24.33 -14.96 -8.65
C LEU A 32 -24.98 -14.39 -9.93
N LEU A 33 -24.19 -13.99 -10.93
CA LEU A 33 -24.70 -13.56 -12.25
C LEU A 33 -25.49 -14.67 -12.96
N ASN A 34 -25.18 -15.94 -12.66
CA ASN A 34 -25.85 -17.12 -13.22
C ASN A 34 -27.05 -17.58 -12.39
N HIS A 35 -27.38 -16.86 -11.30
CA HIS A 35 -28.49 -17.18 -10.40
C HIS A 35 -29.46 -15.99 -10.26
N PRO A 36 -30.11 -15.55 -11.35
CA PRO A 36 -31.05 -14.44 -11.29
C PRO A 36 -32.21 -14.77 -10.35
N ALA A 37 -32.61 -13.79 -9.54
CA ALA A 37 -33.75 -13.90 -8.63
C ALA A 37 -34.79 -12.84 -9.00
N ARG A 38 -36.07 -13.18 -8.82
CA ARG A 38 -37.18 -12.22 -8.99
C ARG A 38 -37.29 -11.24 -7.83
N GLU A 39 -36.66 -11.55 -6.71
CA GLU A 39 -36.71 -10.78 -5.46
C GLU A 39 -35.30 -10.46 -4.98
N HIS A 40 -35.19 -9.42 -4.14
CA HIS A 40 -33.94 -9.09 -3.47
C HIS A 40 -33.59 -10.16 -2.44
N ARG A 41 -32.33 -10.62 -2.46
CA ARG A 41 -31.81 -11.64 -1.55
C ARG A 41 -30.61 -11.08 -0.81
N VAL A 42 -30.48 -11.46 0.47
CA VAL A 42 -29.31 -11.16 1.29
C VAL A 42 -28.55 -12.46 1.49
N PHE A 43 -27.24 -12.40 1.21
CA PHE A 43 -26.34 -13.50 1.45
C PHE A 43 -25.16 -13.03 2.29
N GLU A 44 -24.72 -13.90 3.17
CA GLU A 44 -23.47 -13.72 3.90
C GLU A 44 -22.43 -14.69 3.33
N ALA A 45 -21.18 -14.23 3.27
CA ALA A 45 -20.05 -15.03 2.81
C ALA A 45 -19.07 -15.18 3.96
N ALA A 46 -18.64 -16.42 4.20
CA ALA A 46 -17.67 -16.74 5.24
C ALA A 46 -16.60 -17.68 4.70
N GLY A 47 -15.39 -17.58 5.25
CA GLY A 47 -14.35 -18.58 5.02
C GLY A 47 -14.58 -19.86 5.82
N PRO A 48 -13.63 -20.80 5.77
CA PRO A 48 -13.80 -22.11 6.40
C PRO A 48 -13.58 -22.10 7.92
N GLU A 49 -13.09 -21.01 8.50
CA GLU A 49 -12.62 -20.94 9.89
C GLU A 49 -13.24 -19.75 10.64
N ILE A 50 -13.55 -19.94 11.93
CA ILE A 50 -13.91 -18.85 12.85
C ILE A 50 -12.66 -18.45 13.62
N LEU A 51 -12.18 -17.23 13.43
CA LEU A 51 -10.95 -16.73 14.04
C LEU A 51 -11.17 -15.40 14.74
N SER A 52 -10.62 -15.25 15.94
CA SER A 52 -10.42 -13.92 16.55
C SER A 52 -9.37 -13.13 15.79
N TYR A 53 -9.44 -11.80 15.84
CA TYR A 53 -8.40 -10.94 15.27
C TYR A 53 -7.02 -11.26 15.88
N GLN A 54 -6.96 -11.62 17.15
CA GLN A 54 -5.73 -12.08 17.80
C GLN A 54 -5.17 -13.34 17.14
N GLN A 55 -6.00 -14.34 16.88
CA GLN A 55 -5.58 -15.56 16.18
C GLN A 55 -5.12 -15.24 14.76
N GLN A 56 -5.82 -14.36 14.03
CA GLN A 56 -5.41 -13.92 12.70
C GLN A 56 -4.02 -13.27 12.74
N PHE A 57 -3.74 -12.40 13.71
CA PHE A 57 -2.41 -11.82 13.89
C PHE A 57 -1.33 -12.85 14.20
N ILE A 58 -1.60 -13.81 15.08
CA ILE A 58 -0.65 -14.86 15.44
C ILE A 58 -0.34 -15.74 14.23
N ARG A 59 -1.37 -16.14 13.49
CA ARG A 59 -1.25 -16.96 12.27
C ARG A 59 -0.51 -16.21 11.16
N PHE A 60 -0.85 -14.94 10.94
CA PHE A 60 -0.13 -14.07 10.02
C PHE A 60 1.37 -14.00 10.35
N MET A 61 1.72 -13.77 11.63
CA MET A 61 3.13 -13.72 12.08
C MET A 61 3.86 -15.05 11.83
N ALA A 62 3.19 -16.17 12.07
CA ALA A 62 3.74 -17.50 11.82
C ALA A 62 4.01 -17.73 10.33
N VAL A 63 3.07 -17.35 9.46
CA VAL A 63 3.21 -17.47 8.00
C VAL A 63 4.27 -16.51 7.46
N SER A 64 4.33 -15.26 7.94
CA SER A 64 5.28 -14.25 7.46
C SER A 64 6.70 -14.42 8.03
N GLY A 65 6.94 -15.43 8.87
CA GLY A 65 8.23 -15.65 9.53
C GLY A 65 8.65 -14.59 10.55
N LYS A 66 7.74 -13.69 10.96
CA LYS A 66 8.05 -12.60 11.90
C LYS A 66 7.65 -13.00 13.32
N ARG A 67 8.55 -12.84 14.29
CA ARG A 67 8.25 -13.03 15.72
C ARG A 67 8.13 -11.68 16.40
N ARG A 68 6.95 -11.40 16.99
CA ARG A 68 6.71 -10.21 17.81
C ARG A 68 6.04 -10.59 19.11
N PRO A 69 6.49 -10.09 20.27
CA PRO A 69 5.82 -10.33 21.52
C PRO A 69 4.46 -9.65 21.52
N LEU A 70 3.42 -10.41 21.85
CA LEU A 70 2.05 -9.95 21.98
C LEU A 70 1.75 -9.76 23.47
N ILE A 71 1.87 -8.53 23.97
CA ILE A 71 1.73 -8.22 25.40
C ILE A 71 0.38 -7.54 25.62
N PRO A 72 -0.63 -8.23 26.19
CA PRO A 72 -1.91 -7.60 26.48
C PRO A 72 -1.75 -6.54 27.58
N ILE A 73 -2.11 -5.30 27.30
CA ILE A 73 -2.11 -4.23 28.30
C ILE A 73 -3.47 -4.23 29.04
N PRO A 74 -3.48 -4.24 30.40
CA PRO A 74 -4.71 -4.35 31.18
C PRO A 74 -5.53 -3.05 31.29
N PHE A 75 -5.04 -1.93 30.76
CA PHE A 75 -5.71 -0.63 30.87
C PHE A 75 -6.86 -0.46 29.87
N PRO A 76 -7.90 0.32 30.23
CA PRO A 76 -9.00 0.65 29.32
C PRO A 76 -8.45 1.47 28.15
N THR A 77 -8.25 0.77 27.03
CA THR A 77 -7.70 1.26 25.74
C THR A 77 -8.61 2.26 25.03
N ARG A 78 -9.58 2.87 25.73
CA ARG A 78 -10.44 3.96 25.24
C ARG A 78 -9.60 5.16 24.75
N TRP A 79 -8.45 5.42 25.36
CA TRP A 79 -7.60 6.60 25.05
C TRP A 79 -6.49 6.35 24.02
N ILE A 80 -6.08 5.10 23.78
CA ILE A 80 -5.07 4.75 22.75
C ILE A 80 -5.68 4.75 21.33
N SER A 81 -6.97 5.06 21.19
CA SER A 81 -7.83 4.43 20.17
C SER A 81 -8.03 5.14 18.83
N VAL A 82 -7.56 6.36 18.56
CA VAL A 82 -7.68 6.96 17.21
C VAL A 82 -6.44 7.78 16.90
N TRP A 83 -5.98 8.55 17.88
CA TRP A 83 -4.81 9.40 17.76
C TRP A 83 -3.52 8.63 17.41
N PHE A 84 -3.28 7.46 18.04
CA PHE A 84 -2.14 6.61 17.67
C PHE A 84 -2.25 6.15 16.21
N LEU A 85 -3.42 5.65 15.79
CA LEU A 85 -3.66 5.22 14.41
C LEU A 85 -3.49 6.37 13.40
N ASN A 86 -3.87 7.60 13.75
CA ASN A 86 -3.66 8.78 12.90
C ASN A 86 -2.17 9.14 12.72
N ILE A 87 -1.32 8.84 13.71
CA ILE A 87 0.13 9.10 13.62
C ILE A 87 0.79 8.05 12.72
N ILE A 88 0.36 6.79 12.82
CA ILE A 88 1.01 5.68 12.12
C ILE A 88 0.35 5.32 10.78
N THR A 89 -0.86 5.81 10.49
CA THR A 89 -1.60 5.53 9.25
C THR A 89 -2.16 6.81 8.63
N SER A 90 -2.37 6.81 7.31
CA SER A 90 -3.06 7.91 6.61
C SER A 90 -4.59 7.82 6.67
N VAL A 91 -5.14 6.88 7.43
CA VAL A 91 -6.60 6.65 7.50
C VAL A 91 -7.24 7.80 8.26
N PRO A 92 -8.31 8.42 7.74
CA PRO A 92 -9.01 9.48 8.45
C PRO A 92 -9.49 9.03 9.85
N PRO A 93 -9.44 9.92 10.87
CA PRO A 93 -9.80 9.58 12.24
C PRO A 93 -11.21 8.99 12.38
N THR A 94 -12.16 9.48 11.57
CA THR A 94 -13.56 9.05 11.54
C THR A 94 -13.69 7.61 11.08
N THR A 95 -13.00 7.25 10.00
CA THR A 95 -12.96 5.87 9.46
C THR A 95 -12.31 4.92 10.46
N ALA A 96 -11.16 5.30 11.04
CA ALA A 96 -10.48 4.48 12.05
C ALA A 96 -11.38 4.19 13.26
N LYS A 97 -12.13 5.21 13.73
CA LYS A 97 -13.08 5.07 14.83
C LYS A 97 -14.21 4.09 14.50
N ALA A 98 -14.81 4.21 13.31
CA ALA A 98 -15.89 3.33 12.87
C ALA A 98 -15.43 1.87 12.75
N LEU A 99 -14.24 1.64 12.17
CA LEU A 99 -13.64 0.31 12.08
C LEU A 99 -13.45 -0.30 13.48
N ILE A 100 -12.83 0.43 14.41
CA ILE A 100 -12.61 -0.06 15.78
C ILE A 100 -13.92 -0.35 16.53
N GLN A 101 -14.98 0.41 16.27
CA GLN A 101 -16.29 0.12 16.85
C GLN A 101 -16.85 -1.23 16.36
N GLY A 102 -16.69 -1.53 15.06
CA GLY A 102 -17.06 -2.82 14.49
C GLY A 102 -16.26 -3.98 15.09
N LEU A 103 -14.95 -3.79 15.28
CA LEU A 103 -14.03 -4.81 15.82
C LEU A 103 -14.33 -5.27 17.27
N LYS A 104 -15.26 -4.63 17.99
CA LYS A 104 -15.63 -5.01 19.36
C LYS A 104 -16.66 -6.14 19.43
N HIS A 105 -17.28 -6.50 18.31
CA HIS A 105 -18.36 -7.47 18.27
C HIS A 105 -17.96 -8.68 17.44
N ASP A 106 -18.52 -9.83 17.76
CA ASP A 106 -18.37 -11.02 16.94
C ASP A 106 -19.16 -10.82 15.63
N LEU A 107 -18.48 -11.00 14.50
CA LEU A 107 -19.02 -10.89 13.13
C LEU A 107 -18.91 -12.26 12.46
N ILE A 108 -19.71 -13.20 12.94
CA ILE A 108 -19.76 -14.58 12.44
C ILE A 108 -20.88 -14.65 11.42
N ALA A 109 -20.53 -14.86 10.15
CA ALA A 109 -21.50 -14.92 9.07
C ALA A 109 -22.23 -16.27 8.99
N ASP A 110 -23.51 -16.24 8.60
CA ASP A 110 -24.33 -17.39 8.24
C ASP A 110 -24.35 -17.58 6.72
N ASP A 111 -23.38 -18.33 6.20
CA ASP A 111 -23.18 -18.53 4.77
C ASP A 111 -23.86 -19.78 4.20
N ARG A 112 -24.70 -20.47 5.00
CA ARG A 112 -25.34 -21.74 4.60
C ARG A 112 -26.12 -21.61 3.29
N ALA A 113 -26.88 -20.52 3.14
CA ALA A 113 -27.68 -20.27 1.94
C ALA A 113 -26.81 -20.03 0.70
N LEU A 114 -25.70 -19.29 0.86
CA LEU A 114 -24.80 -18.98 -0.25
C LEU A 114 -23.98 -20.20 -0.67
N ARG A 115 -23.47 -20.98 0.31
CA ARG A 115 -22.74 -22.24 0.04
C ARG A 115 -23.60 -23.28 -0.64
N ALA A 116 -24.86 -23.41 -0.24
CA ALA A 116 -25.80 -24.33 -0.87
C ALA A 116 -26.10 -23.92 -2.31
N LEU A 117 -26.20 -22.62 -2.58
CA LEU A 117 -26.45 -22.10 -3.93
C LEU A 117 -25.23 -22.24 -4.85
N ILE A 118 -24.03 -21.92 -4.34
CA ILE A 118 -22.78 -21.87 -5.11
C ILE A 118 -21.70 -22.66 -4.35
N PRO A 119 -21.64 -23.99 -4.51
CA PRO A 119 -20.62 -24.80 -3.84
C PRO A 119 -19.22 -24.49 -4.38
N GLN A 120 -18.25 -24.28 -3.49
CA GLN A 120 -16.84 -24.12 -3.83
C GLN A 120 -15.93 -24.63 -2.71
N SER A 121 -14.68 -24.96 -3.06
CA SER A 121 -13.64 -25.23 -2.07
C SER A 121 -13.12 -23.91 -1.51
N LEU A 122 -13.16 -23.74 -0.18
CA LEU A 122 -12.72 -22.51 0.47
C LEU A 122 -11.27 -22.58 0.92
N ILE A 123 -10.55 -21.50 0.68
CA ILE A 123 -9.15 -21.34 1.04
C ILE A 123 -9.07 -21.03 2.54
N ALA A 124 -8.27 -21.81 3.27
CA ALA A 124 -8.00 -21.58 4.69
C ALA A 124 -7.20 -20.28 4.91
N PHE A 125 -7.34 -19.68 6.08
CA PHE A 125 -6.74 -18.37 6.38
C PHE A 125 -5.22 -18.35 6.13
N ASP A 126 -4.49 -19.36 6.60
CA ASP A 126 -3.03 -19.42 6.42
C ASP A 126 -2.62 -19.49 4.95
N GLU A 127 -3.40 -20.22 4.15
CA GLU A 127 -3.10 -20.37 2.72
C GLU A 127 -3.41 -19.09 1.95
N ALA A 128 -4.52 -18.42 2.26
CA ALA A 128 -4.83 -17.11 1.71
C ALA A 128 -3.69 -16.11 2.02
N VAL A 129 -3.18 -16.09 3.27
CA VAL A 129 -2.04 -15.25 3.63
C VAL A 129 -0.77 -15.62 2.85
N ARG A 130 -0.46 -16.92 2.66
CA ARG A 130 0.71 -17.35 1.86
C ARG A 130 0.60 -16.90 0.42
N LEU A 131 -0.57 -17.07 -0.20
CA LEU A 131 -0.82 -16.65 -1.58
C LEU A 131 -0.65 -15.15 -1.72
N THR A 132 -1.27 -14.35 -0.86
CA THR A 132 -1.13 -12.89 -0.88
C THR A 132 0.33 -12.45 -0.70
N LEU A 133 1.07 -13.00 0.26
CA LEU A 133 2.48 -12.65 0.46
C LEU A 133 3.35 -13.03 -0.75
N LYS A 134 3.05 -14.14 -1.43
CA LYS A 134 3.76 -14.57 -2.64
C LYS A 134 3.46 -13.65 -3.83
N GLU A 135 2.23 -13.18 -3.97
CA GLU A 135 1.86 -12.18 -4.98
C GLU A 135 2.53 -10.83 -4.70
N GLU A 136 2.65 -10.43 -3.43
CA GLU A 136 3.33 -9.20 -3.02
C GLU A 136 4.81 -9.16 -3.42
N GLU A 137 5.51 -10.31 -3.42
CA GLU A 137 6.88 -10.40 -3.92
C GLU A 137 6.99 -10.03 -5.41
N GLN A 138 5.91 -10.17 -6.17
CA GLN A 138 5.88 -9.92 -7.61
C GLN A 138 5.42 -8.49 -7.97
N LEU A 139 4.80 -7.74 -7.06
CA LEU A 139 4.17 -6.43 -7.34
C LEU A 139 5.15 -5.34 -7.83
N VAL A 140 6.44 -5.42 -7.53
CA VAL A 140 7.42 -4.42 -8.05
C VAL A 140 7.80 -4.65 -9.50
N ASN A 141 7.48 -5.82 -10.03
CA ASN A 141 7.60 -6.06 -11.46
C ASN A 141 6.32 -5.59 -12.19
N SER A 142 5.93 -4.33 -11.97
CA SER A 142 4.74 -3.71 -12.56
C SER A 142 5.09 -2.48 -13.40
N SER A 143 4.17 -2.12 -14.29
CA SER A 143 4.27 -0.94 -15.17
C SER A 143 4.52 0.35 -14.39
N ASP A 144 3.98 0.47 -13.18
CA ASP A 144 4.12 1.63 -12.31
C ASP A 144 5.56 1.94 -11.90
N TRP A 145 6.44 0.94 -11.97
CA TRP A 145 7.87 1.05 -11.67
C TRP A 145 8.74 0.96 -12.93
N GLY A 146 8.13 0.98 -14.13
CA GLY A 146 8.83 0.89 -15.42
C GLY A 146 9.64 -0.40 -15.58
N TYR A 147 9.33 -1.45 -14.80
CA TYR A 147 10.13 -2.67 -14.70
C TYR A 147 11.61 -2.41 -14.34
N ASP A 148 11.89 -1.30 -13.64
CA ASP A 148 13.25 -0.85 -13.38
C ASP A 148 13.98 -1.76 -12.37
N ALA A 149 15.15 -2.26 -12.77
CA ALA A 149 15.94 -3.19 -11.96
C ALA A 149 16.37 -2.61 -10.60
N GLN A 150 16.56 -1.29 -10.48
CA GLN A 150 16.92 -0.65 -9.23
C GLN A 150 15.72 -0.52 -8.29
N ALA A 151 14.52 -0.29 -8.83
CA ALA A 151 13.29 -0.35 -8.06
C ALA A 151 13.09 -1.77 -7.50
N PHE A 152 13.28 -2.80 -8.34
CA PHE A 152 13.19 -4.20 -7.93
C PHE A 152 14.21 -4.56 -6.83
N ALA A 153 15.49 -4.25 -7.02
CA ALA A 153 16.54 -4.58 -6.04
C ALA A 153 16.37 -3.87 -4.68
N ARG A 154 15.75 -2.68 -4.67
CA ARG A 154 15.49 -1.90 -3.46
C ARG A 154 14.12 -2.19 -2.86
N TRP A 155 13.30 -3.01 -3.49
CA TRP A 155 12.00 -3.35 -2.93
C TRP A 155 12.16 -4.02 -1.57
N ARG A 156 11.27 -3.61 -0.67
CA ARG A 156 11.13 -4.19 0.65
C ARG A 156 9.63 -4.40 0.85
N PRO A 157 9.11 -5.62 0.61
CA PRO A 157 7.69 -5.93 0.79
C PRO A 157 7.17 -5.51 2.17
N GLU A 158 8.06 -5.56 3.17
CA GLU A 158 7.82 -5.15 4.57
C GLU A 158 7.31 -3.71 4.76
N TYR A 159 7.52 -2.81 3.78
CA TYR A 159 7.16 -1.39 3.85
C TYR A 159 6.09 -0.96 2.83
N GLY A 160 5.61 -1.87 1.97
CA GLY A 160 4.64 -1.56 0.93
C GLY A 160 3.24 -2.06 1.32
N TYR A 161 2.27 -1.16 1.47
CA TYR A 161 0.85 -1.55 1.35
C TYR A 161 -0.07 -0.36 1.03
N TYR A 162 0.30 0.85 1.46
CA TYR A 162 -0.35 2.08 1.00
C TYR A 162 0.72 3.12 0.70
N PRO A 163 1.04 3.40 -0.59
CA PRO A 163 1.92 4.50 -0.90
C PRO A 163 1.29 5.77 -0.34
N LYS A 164 2.05 6.51 0.48
CA LYS A 164 1.64 7.87 0.82
C LYS A 164 1.74 8.69 -0.47
N GLN A 165 0.59 9.03 -1.03
CA GLN A 165 0.51 9.88 -2.19
C GLN A 165 0.26 11.32 -1.74
N ALA A 166 1.08 12.23 -2.23
CA ALA A 166 0.87 13.66 -2.14
C ALA A 166 0.98 14.21 -3.56
N GLY A 167 -0.06 14.93 -4.00
CA GLY A 167 -0.14 15.46 -5.35
C GLY A 167 -1.37 16.33 -5.50
N CYS A 168 -1.49 16.97 -6.66
CA CYS A 168 -2.66 17.74 -7.05
C CYS A 168 -2.95 17.51 -8.53
N THR A 169 -4.22 17.61 -8.90
CA THR A 169 -4.66 17.59 -10.29
C THR A 169 -5.35 18.92 -10.55
N VAL A 170 -4.95 19.59 -11.63
CA VAL A 170 -5.43 20.93 -11.99
C VAL A 170 -5.77 20.96 -13.46
N ASN A 171 -6.92 21.55 -13.79
CA ASN A 171 -7.31 21.81 -15.17
C ASN A 171 -6.68 23.13 -15.64
N THR A 172 -6.14 23.15 -16.85
CA THR A 172 -5.46 24.33 -17.42
C THR A 172 -5.75 24.45 -18.92
N SER A 173 -5.63 25.66 -19.47
CA SER A 173 -5.70 25.92 -20.91
C SER A 173 -4.36 25.75 -21.62
N ALA A 174 -3.27 25.45 -20.90
CA ALA A 174 -1.96 25.19 -21.49
C ALA A 174 -1.98 23.91 -22.34
N SER A 175 -1.23 23.91 -23.45
CA SER A 175 -1.09 22.72 -24.29
C SER A 175 -0.23 21.65 -23.62
N LEU A 176 -0.47 20.38 -23.98
CA LEU A 176 0.34 19.25 -23.50
C LEU A 176 1.82 19.43 -23.84
N ALA A 177 2.15 19.88 -25.05
CA ALA A 177 3.53 20.15 -25.46
C ALA A 177 4.22 21.19 -24.56
N ALA A 178 3.52 22.27 -24.18
CA ALA A 178 4.07 23.30 -23.31
C ALA A 178 4.30 22.76 -21.89
N LEU A 179 3.32 22.02 -21.34
CA LEU A 179 3.47 21.36 -20.04
C LEU A 179 4.61 20.33 -20.06
N TRP A 180 4.73 19.56 -21.14
CA TRP A 180 5.79 18.57 -21.33
C TRP A 180 7.17 19.22 -21.33
N GLN A 181 7.33 20.36 -22.02
CA GLN A 181 8.57 21.12 -22.02
C GLN A 181 8.94 21.60 -20.61
N VAL A 182 7.98 22.15 -19.85
CA VAL A 182 8.21 22.63 -18.48
C VAL A 182 8.55 21.48 -17.53
N VAL A 183 7.77 20.39 -17.55
CA VAL A 183 8.00 19.20 -16.71
C VAL A 183 9.39 18.62 -16.96
N ASN A 184 9.85 18.62 -18.21
CA ASN A 184 11.19 18.16 -18.57
C ASN A 184 12.32 19.07 -18.10
N GLN A 185 12.06 20.26 -17.55
CA GLN A 185 13.10 21.15 -16.99
C GLN A 185 13.47 20.82 -15.54
N ILE A 186 12.78 19.87 -14.90
CA ILE A 186 13.04 19.52 -13.50
C ILE A 186 14.51 19.15 -13.22
N GLY A 187 15.02 19.65 -12.10
CA GLY A 187 16.35 19.37 -11.56
C GLY A 187 17.49 20.21 -12.15
N GLY A 188 18.71 19.91 -11.72
CA GLY A 188 19.91 20.60 -12.16
C GLY A 188 19.93 22.09 -11.82
N LYS A 189 20.21 22.95 -12.81
CA LYS A 189 20.31 24.40 -12.61
C LYS A 189 18.96 25.05 -12.30
N GLU A 190 17.89 24.58 -12.94
CA GLU A 190 16.51 25.07 -12.74
C GLU A 190 15.92 24.59 -11.41
N GLY A 191 16.39 23.44 -10.91
CA GLY A 191 15.93 22.86 -9.65
C GLY A 191 14.52 22.27 -9.73
N TYR A 192 13.89 22.10 -8.58
CA TYR A 192 12.55 21.54 -8.45
C TYR A 192 11.47 22.64 -8.49
N PHE A 193 10.25 22.29 -8.89
CA PHE A 193 9.12 23.23 -8.91
C PHE A 193 8.71 23.75 -7.51
N PHE A 194 9.12 23.06 -6.45
CA PHE A 194 8.85 23.47 -5.07
C PHE A 194 9.93 22.97 -4.10
N GLY A 195 10.16 23.72 -3.03
CA GLY A 195 10.95 23.25 -1.88
C GLY A 195 12.44 23.03 -2.15
N ASN A 196 13.05 23.75 -3.09
CA ASN A 196 14.47 23.59 -3.47
C ASN A 196 15.45 23.55 -2.28
N VAL A 197 15.25 24.41 -1.28
CA VAL A 197 16.09 24.41 -0.06
C VAL A 197 15.95 23.08 0.69
N LEU A 198 14.71 22.57 0.85
CA LEU A 198 14.45 21.29 1.51
C LEU A 198 15.11 20.12 0.77
N TRP A 199 15.06 20.12 -0.56
CA TRP A 199 15.73 19.08 -1.37
C TRP A 199 17.25 19.13 -1.25
N LYS A 200 17.84 20.33 -1.28
CA LYS A 200 19.28 20.51 -1.05
C LYS A 200 19.70 20.03 0.34
N THR A 201 18.94 20.41 1.37
CA THR A 201 19.18 19.95 2.75
C THR A 201 19.06 18.43 2.86
N ARG A 202 18.01 17.84 2.29
CA ARG A 202 17.81 16.39 2.30
C ARG A 202 18.94 15.65 1.58
N GLY A 203 19.40 16.16 0.44
CA GLY A 203 20.55 15.60 -0.28
C GLY A 203 21.87 15.70 0.51
N ALA A 204 22.08 16.80 1.24
CA ALA A 204 23.23 16.95 2.13
C ALA A 204 23.19 15.93 3.29
N MET A 205 22.01 15.67 3.87
CA MET A 205 21.86 14.63 4.90
C MET A 205 22.23 13.24 4.39
N ASP A 206 21.87 12.90 3.15
CA ASP A 206 22.24 11.60 2.55
C ASP A 206 23.76 11.48 2.37
N LEU A 207 24.40 12.56 1.92
CA LEU A 207 25.86 12.63 1.78
C LEU A 207 26.57 12.44 3.13
N LEU A 208 26.04 13.01 4.21
CA LEU A 208 26.58 12.83 5.57
C LEU A 208 26.55 11.36 6.04
N VAL A 209 25.59 10.57 5.57
CA VAL A 209 25.49 9.12 5.85
C VAL A 209 26.18 8.29 4.74
N GLY A 210 27.10 8.92 4.00
CA GLY A 210 27.93 8.27 2.96
C GLY A 210 27.19 7.86 1.70
N HIS A 211 25.93 8.29 1.52
CA HIS A 211 25.15 7.97 0.31
C HIS A 211 25.35 9.05 -0.75
N ARG A 212 26.22 8.77 -1.72
CA ARG A 212 26.49 9.71 -2.82
C ARG A 212 25.46 9.52 -3.91
N LEU A 213 24.77 10.60 -4.25
CA LEU A 213 23.78 10.66 -5.32
C LEU A 213 24.34 11.44 -6.49
N ALA A 214 23.79 11.19 -7.68
CA ALA A 214 24.05 12.03 -8.83
C ALA A 214 23.65 13.48 -8.52
N LYS A 215 24.29 14.42 -9.22
CA LYS A 215 24.01 15.85 -9.13
C LYS A 215 23.89 16.38 -10.55
N GLY A 216 22.95 17.29 -10.76
CA GLY A 216 22.69 17.84 -12.08
C GLY A 216 21.75 16.94 -12.88
N ARG A 217 21.64 17.26 -14.17
CA ARG A 217 20.82 16.54 -15.14
C ARG A 217 21.56 16.48 -16.48
N PRO A 218 21.18 15.60 -17.40
CA PRO A 218 21.71 15.63 -18.76
C PRO A 218 21.44 16.98 -19.44
N GLU A 219 22.39 17.46 -20.23
CA GLU A 219 22.26 18.65 -21.08
C GLU A 219 21.46 18.33 -22.35
N LYS A 220 20.22 17.86 -22.15
CA LYS A 220 19.25 17.56 -23.20
C LYS A 220 17.91 18.20 -22.88
N ALA A 221 17.18 18.57 -23.92
CA ALA A 221 15.87 19.21 -23.81
C ALA A 221 14.83 18.30 -23.13
N TYR A 222 14.83 17.02 -23.49
CA TYR A 222 13.89 16.02 -22.97
C TYR A 222 14.62 14.90 -22.26
N LEU A 223 14.09 14.52 -21.10
CA LEU A 223 14.58 13.41 -20.30
C LEU A 223 14.22 12.08 -20.97
N GLN A 224 15.11 11.11 -20.82
CA GLN A 224 14.97 9.75 -21.33
C GLN A 224 15.00 8.76 -20.17
N THR A 225 14.40 7.59 -20.36
CA THR A 225 14.46 6.50 -19.37
C THR A 225 15.92 6.16 -19.05
N GLY A 226 16.24 6.10 -17.76
CA GLY A 226 17.59 5.89 -17.25
C GLY A 226 18.36 7.16 -16.90
N ASP A 227 17.91 8.34 -17.34
CA ASP A 227 18.58 9.61 -17.01
C ASP A 227 18.58 9.88 -15.50
N ALA A 228 19.72 10.36 -14.99
CA ALA A 228 19.86 10.79 -13.62
C ALA A 228 19.56 12.30 -13.49
N VAL A 229 18.62 12.65 -12.62
CA VAL A 229 18.23 14.04 -12.35
C VAL A 229 18.39 14.29 -10.86
N ASP A 230 19.53 14.85 -10.49
CA ASP A 230 19.98 15.00 -9.11
C ASP A 230 19.86 13.66 -8.35
N SER A 231 19.03 13.64 -7.31
CA SER A 231 18.79 12.47 -6.48
C SER A 231 17.73 11.51 -7.03
N TRP A 232 17.39 11.60 -8.31
CA TRP A 232 16.35 10.82 -8.96
C TRP A 232 16.86 10.12 -10.22
N LYS A 233 16.19 9.04 -10.60
CA LYS A 233 16.40 8.36 -11.88
C LYS A 233 15.09 8.29 -12.66
N VAL A 234 15.08 8.69 -13.91
CA VAL A 234 13.91 8.57 -14.79
C VAL A 234 13.64 7.10 -15.08
N ILE A 235 12.42 6.62 -14.82
CA ILE A 235 12.03 5.22 -15.02
C ILE A 235 10.93 5.02 -16.06
N ILE A 236 10.11 6.05 -16.32
CA ILE A 236 9.06 6.01 -17.34
C ILE A 236 9.06 7.34 -18.08
N VAL A 237 9.07 7.28 -19.40
CA VAL A 237 8.89 8.42 -20.30
C VAL A 237 7.90 8.04 -21.39
N GLU A 238 6.71 8.64 -21.32
CA GLU A 238 5.72 8.63 -22.39
C GLU A 238 5.47 10.08 -22.80
N PRO A 239 5.95 10.52 -23.97
CA PRO A 239 5.81 11.91 -24.41
C PRO A 239 4.38 12.43 -24.29
N GLU A 240 4.23 13.60 -23.68
CA GLU A 240 2.94 14.29 -23.45
C GLU A 240 1.91 13.50 -22.65
N LYS A 241 2.33 12.42 -21.97
CA LYS A 241 1.44 11.55 -21.18
C LYS A 241 1.96 11.27 -19.79
N GLN A 242 3.24 10.92 -19.66
CA GLN A 242 3.79 10.51 -18.38
C GLN A 242 5.30 10.70 -18.28
N LEU A 243 5.73 11.31 -17.18
CA LEU A 243 7.13 11.29 -16.76
C LEU A 243 7.21 10.82 -15.31
N THR A 244 7.92 9.72 -15.05
CA THR A 244 8.10 9.19 -13.69
C THR A 244 9.57 9.08 -13.33
N LEU A 245 9.92 9.58 -12.15
CA LEU A 245 11.25 9.52 -11.57
C LEU A 245 11.26 8.68 -10.28
N LEU A 246 12.17 7.71 -10.20
CA LEU A 246 12.46 6.90 -9.04
C LEU A 246 13.30 7.68 -8.02
N PHE A 247 12.88 7.65 -6.77
CA PHE A 247 13.56 8.30 -5.66
C PHE A 247 14.89 7.60 -5.31
N GLY A 248 16.01 8.29 -5.47
CA GLY A 248 17.36 7.71 -5.27
C GLY A 248 17.91 7.77 -3.85
N MET A 249 17.37 8.63 -2.98
CA MET A 249 17.86 8.81 -1.60
C MET A 249 17.56 7.59 -0.71
N LYS A 250 18.30 7.49 0.41
CA LYS A 250 18.05 6.49 1.47
C LYS A 250 16.68 6.74 2.11
N ALA A 251 15.83 5.72 2.05
CA ALA A 251 14.52 5.67 2.68
C ALA A 251 14.15 4.21 2.99
N PRO A 252 13.27 3.96 3.97
CA PRO A 252 12.85 2.60 4.32
C PRO A 252 12.06 1.87 3.22
N GLY A 253 11.54 2.59 2.22
CA GLY A 253 10.84 2.03 1.07
C GLY A 253 11.18 2.72 -0.24
N LEU A 254 10.39 2.46 -1.27
CA LEU A 254 10.48 3.13 -2.56
C LEU A 254 9.62 4.39 -2.60
N GLY A 255 10.01 5.33 -3.45
CA GLY A 255 9.23 6.52 -3.76
C GLY A 255 9.35 6.84 -5.25
N ARG A 256 8.28 7.40 -5.82
CA ARG A 256 8.28 7.92 -7.18
C ARG A 256 7.65 9.31 -7.21
N LEU A 257 8.14 10.15 -8.11
CA LEU A 257 7.51 11.39 -8.52
C LEU A 257 6.98 11.18 -9.94
N SER A 258 5.69 11.40 -10.16
CA SER A 258 5.05 11.21 -11.46
C SER A 258 4.28 12.46 -11.88
N PHE A 259 4.43 12.82 -13.15
CA PHE A 259 3.60 13.79 -13.86
C PHE A 259 2.77 13.00 -14.88
N THR A 260 1.45 13.21 -14.88
CA THR A 260 0.45 12.51 -15.71
C THR A 260 -0.61 13.49 -16.17
#